data_AF-A0A5R9DT64-F1
#
_entry.id   AF-A0A5R9DT64-F1
#
_cell.length_a   1.000
_cell.length_b   1.000
_cell.length_c   1.000
_cell.angle_alpha   90.00
_cell.angle_beta   90.00
_cell.angle_gamma   90.00
#
_symmetry.space_group_name_H-M   'P 1'
#
loop_
_entity.id
_entity.type
_entity.pdbx_description
1 polymer ?
#
loop_
_entity_poly.entity_id
_entity_poly.type
_entity_poly.pdbx_seq_one_letter_code
_entity_poly.pdbx_strand_id
1 'polypeptide(L)'
;MHASLPAPRTTVHEILTEYRALAARHHVALKEFCDVDGVIDGFLEDYEQREQSQALESAKHLKDFMERLTAAFGLPQDRTVTVLGANGTQHQVTPGRLDERARDLFNNGQCHAFAAALAEVTGWPTAAVISPECDDTYDNCGMGSQVADGVCICQIGHIMAVRPDGALVDIDGVNDPEPLRASSEHTLIPMTDALWELIDTAPTWRERDMAVARTFVQPLLDTLDTAPAAATEVTA
;
A
#
# COMPACT_ATOMS: atom_id res chain seq x y z
N MET A 1 -2.12 -3.24 -26.41
CA MET A 1 -3.19 -4.28 -26.47
C MET A 1 -3.61 -4.54 -25.04
N HIS A 2 -4.73 -3.99 -24.57
CA HIS A 2 -5.23 -4.32 -23.22
C HIS A 2 -5.83 -5.72 -23.28
N ALA A 3 -5.24 -6.67 -22.57
CA ALA A 3 -5.88 -7.95 -22.32
C ALA A 3 -7.21 -7.66 -21.61
N SER A 4 -8.32 -8.12 -22.19
CA SER A 4 -9.63 -8.00 -21.53
C SER A 4 -9.56 -8.78 -20.22
N LEU A 5 -9.92 -8.12 -19.10
CA LEU A 5 -10.02 -8.79 -17.82
C LEU A 5 -11.05 -9.94 -17.93
N PRO A 6 -10.80 -11.10 -17.28
CA PRO A 6 -11.73 -12.21 -17.27
C PRO A 6 -13.08 -11.78 -16.66
N ALA A 7 -14.17 -12.34 -17.19
CA ALA A 7 -15.51 -12.04 -16.68
C ALA A 7 -15.62 -12.40 -15.18
N PRO A 8 -16.36 -11.66 -14.35
CA PRO A 8 -16.35 -11.85 -12.90
C PRO A 8 -16.70 -13.27 -12.45
N ARG A 9 -17.65 -13.91 -13.15
CA ARG A 9 -18.02 -15.31 -12.91
C ARG A 9 -16.86 -16.28 -13.17
N THR A 10 -16.08 -16.05 -14.22
CA THR A 10 -14.91 -16.87 -14.55
C THR A 10 -13.86 -16.75 -13.46
N THR A 11 -13.56 -15.53 -13.01
CA THR A 11 -12.61 -15.27 -11.91
C THR A 11 -13.02 -16.02 -10.63
N VAL A 12 -14.30 -16.00 -10.27
CA VAL A 12 -14.80 -16.74 -9.08
C VAL A 12 -14.59 -18.25 -9.24
N HIS A 13 -14.91 -18.84 -10.39
CA HIS A 13 -14.73 -20.27 -10.61
C HIS A 13 -13.26 -20.70 -10.61
N GLU A 14 -12.37 -19.89 -11.17
CA GLU A 14 -10.93 -20.14 -11.14
C GLU A 14 -10.40 -20.12 -9.70
N ILE A 15 -10.72 -19.08 -8.93
CA ILE A 15 -10.33 -18.96 -7.51
C ILE A 15 -10.85 -20.15 -6.69
N LEU A 16 -12.12 -20.54 -6.88
CA LEU A 16 -12.68 -21.72 -6.20
C LEU A 16 -11.93 -23.00 -6.55
N THR A 17 -11.51 -23.15 -7.81
CA THR A 17 -10.75 -24.32 -8.27
C THR A 17 -9.35 -24.33 -7.66
N GLU A 18 -8.65 -23.20 -7.68
CA GLU A 18 -7.32 -23.03 -7.12
C GLU A 18 -7.30 -23.24 -5.60
N TYR A 19 -8.28 -22.66 -4.88
CA TYR A 19 -8.41 -22.83 -3.44
C TYR A 19 -8.65 -24.30 -3.06
N ARG A 20 -9.53 -25.01 -3.78
CA ARG A 20 -9.78 -26.43 -3.50
C ARG A 20 -8.55 -27.29 -3.76
N ALA A 21 -7.78 -26.98 -4.80
CA ALA A 21 -6.52 -27.66 -5.09
C ALA A 21 -5.47 -27.37 -3.99
N LEU A 22 -5.37 -26.12 -3.53
CA LEU A 22 -4.49 -25.72 -2.41
C LEU A 22 -4.85 -26.49 -1.12
N ALA A 23 -6.12 -26.42 -0.71
CA ALA A 23 -6.60 -27.08 0.50
C ALA A 23 -6.39 -28.60 0.47
N ALA A 24 -6.62 -29.24 -0.69
CA ALA A 24 -6.37 -30.67 -0.85
C ALA A 24 -4.88 -31.03 -0.69
N ARG A 25 -3.97 -30.22 -1.25
CA ARG A 25 -2.53 -30.44 -1.11
C ARG A 25 -2.06 -30.22 0.33
N HIS A 26 -2.52 -29.16 0.98
CA HIS A 26 -2.21 -28.88 2.39
C HIS A 26 -2.67 -30.01 3.31
N HIS A 27 -3.90 -30.47 3.12
CA HIS A 27 -4.44 -31.61 3.87
C HIS A 27 -3.58 -32.87 3.71
N VAL A 28 -3.21 -33.24 2.47
CA VAL A 28 -2.35 -34.40 2.23
C VAL A 28 -0.97 -34.24 2.89
N ALA A 29 -0.39 -33.05 2.81
CA ALA A 29 0.92 -32.77 3.37
C ALA A 29 0.96 -32.71 4.90
N LEU A 30 -0.15 -32.38 5.59
CA LEU A 30 -0.21 -32.47 7.05
C LEU A 30 -0.57 -33.89 7.53
N LYS A 31 -1.31 -34.65 6.72
CA LYS A 31 -1.72 -36.01 7.06
C LYS A 31 -0.53 -36.97 7.26
N GLU A 32 0.64 -36.67 6.71
CA GLU A 32 1.86 -37.48 6.91
C GLU A 32 2.32 -37.54 8.37
N PHE A 33 1.92 -36.56 9.19
CA PHE A 33 2.25 -36.46 10.61
C PHE A 33 1.13 -36.99 11.53
N CYS A 34 0.02 -37.43 10.95
CA CYS A 34 -1.15 -37.87 11.70
C CYS A 34 -1.27 -39.39 11.69
N ASP A 35 -1.67 -39.97 12.81
CA ASP A 35 -2.08 -41.37 12.89
C ASP A 35 -3.43 -41.62 12.19
N VAL A 36 -3.93 -42.85 12.30
CA VAL A 36 -5.20 -43.28 11.70
C VAL A 36 -6.42 -42.53 12.24
N ASP A 37 -6.32 -41.98 13.46
CA ASP A 37 -7.37 -41.22 14.13
C ASP A 37 -7.23 -39.70 13.88
N GLY A 38 -6.18 -39.27 13.17
CA GLY A 38 -5.90 -37.87 12.87
C GLY A 38 -5.13 -37.16 13.98
N VAL A 39 -4.58 -37.89 14.95
CA VAL A 39 -3.78 -37.35 16.05
C VAL A 39 -2.33 -37.22 15.57
N ILE A 40 -1.69 -36.11 15.89
CA ILE A 40 -0.26 -35.91 15.58
C ILE A 40 0.55 -36.96 16.33
N ASP A 41 1.28 -37.81 15.60
CA ASP A 41 2.07 -38.92 16.15
C ASP A 41 3.56 -38.74 15.85
N GLY A 42 4.29 -38.23 16.86
CA GLY A 42 5.70 -37.85 16.71
C GLY A 42 5.91 -36.61 15.84
N PHE A 43 7.16 -36.14 15.76
CA PHE A 43 7.58 -35.08 14.83
C PHE A 43 6.80 -33.75 14.93
N LEU A 44 6.43 -33.33 16.14
CA LEU A 44 5.68 -32.08 16.37
C LEU A 44 6.37 -30.85 15.75
N GLU A 45 7.70 -30.75 15.88
CA GLU A 45 8.48 -29.65 15.28
C GLU A 45 8.37 -29.63 13.75
N ASP A 46 8.41 -30.79 13.09
CA ASP A 46 8.27 -30.88 11.63
C ASP A 46 6.84 -30.58 11.17
N TYR A 47 5.83 -31.03 11.95
CA TYR A 47 4.43 -30.68 11.74
C TYR A 47 4.22 -29.16 11.83
N GLU A 48 4.70 -28.53 12.90
CA GLU A 48 4.58 -27.09 13.13
C GLU A 48 5.29 -26.28 12.03
N GLN A 49 6.49 -26.70 11.63
CA GLN A 49 7.20 -26.07 10.50
C GLN A 49 6.42 -26.21 9.19
N ARG A 50 5.79 -27.37 8.94
CA ARG A 50 4.98 -27.59 7.75
C ARG A 50 3.71 -26.73 7.78
N GLU A 51 3.02 -26.70 8.90
CA GLU A 51 1.83 -25.89 9.12
C GLU A 51 2.14 -24.40 8.91
N GLN A 52 3.25 -23.90 9.46
CA GLN A 52 3.71 -22.53 9.26
C GLN A 52 3.95 -22.22 7.78
N SER A 53 4.65 -23.10 7.05
CA SER A 53 4.90 -22.93 5.61
C SER A 53 3.61 -22.87 4.79
N GLN A 54 2.64 -23.74 5.12
CA GLN A 54 1.33 -23.75 4.47
C GLN A 54 0.46 -22.54 4.82
N ALA A 55 0.57 -22.02 6.05
CA ALA A 55 -0.09 -20.80 6.45
C ALA A 55 0.43 -19.60 5.64
N LEU A 56 1.75 -19.52 5.42
CA LEU A 56 2.36 -18.50 4.56
C LEU A 56 1.92 -18.63 3.09
N GLU A 57 1.88 -19.84 2.54
CA GLU A 57 1.36 -20.11 1.19
C GLU A 57 -0.13 -19.70 1.07
N SER A 58 -0.95 -20.04 2.07
CA SER A 58 -2.36 -19.68 2.12
C SER A 58 -2.57 -18.17 2.20
N ALA A 59 -1.78 -17.47 3.02
CA ALA A 59 -1.83 -16.02 3.13
C ALA A 59 -1.51 -15.34 1.79
N LYS A 60 -0.48 -15.83 1.08
CA LYS A 60 -0.14 -15.36 -0.27
C LYS A 60 -1.29 -15.59 -1.26
N HIS A 61 -1.84 -16.80 -1.31
CA HIS A 61 -2.97 -17.11 -2.20
C HIS A 61 -4.20 -16.27 -1.89
N LEU A 62 -4.51 -16.04 -0.61
CA LEU A 62 -5.64 -15.20 -0.21
C LEU A 62 -5.47 -13.78 -0.74
N LYS A 63 -4.26 -13.20 -0.61
CA LYS A 63 -3.94 -11.89 -1.18
C LYS A 63 -4.15 -11.87 -2.70
N ASP A 64 -3.56 -12.82 -3.43
CA ASP A 64 -3.70 -12.93 -4.89
C ASP A 64 -5.18 -13.08 -5.32
N PHE A 65 -5.98 -13.84 -4.56
CA PHE A 65 -7.42 -14.00 -4.81
C PHE A 65 -8.18 -12.69 -4.58
N MET A 66 -7.89 -11.96 -3.51
CA MET A 66 -8.53 -10.68 -3.22
C MET A 66 -8.18 -9.63 -4.26
N GLU A 67 -6.95 -9.59 -4.76
CA GLU A 67 -6.54 -8.72 -5.87
C GLU A 67 -7.31 -9.04 -7.15
N ARG A 68 -7.43 -10.33 -7.52
CA ARG A 68 -8.19 -10.77 -8.70
C ARG A 68 -9.68 -10.47 -8.58
N LEU A 69 -10.27 -10.69 -7.41
CA LEU A 69 -11.68 -10.34 -7.16
C LEU A 69 -11.87 -8.83 -7.26
N THR A 70 -10.99 -8.04 -6.68
CA THR A 70 -11.07 -6.58 -6.74
C THR A 70 -10.91 -6.07 -8.17
N ALA A 71 -10.00 -6.64 -8.96
CA ALA A 71 -9.87 -6.32 -10.38
C ALA A 71 -11.12 -6.68 -11.20
N ALA A 72 -11.79 -7.80 -10.87
CA ALA A 72 -12.96 -8.28 -11.59
C ALA A 72 -14.26 -7.55 -11.21
N PHE A 73 -14.44 -7.20 -9.94
CA PHE A 73 -15.69 -6.62 -9.42
C PHE A 73 -15.58 -5.12 -9.11
N GLY A 74 -14.36 -4.59 -8.97
CA GLY A 74 -14.12 -3.29 -8.36
C GLY A 74 -14.38 -3.30 -6.85
N LEU A 75 -14.07 -2.17 -6.21
CA LEU A 75 -14.49 -1.90 -4.83
C LEU A 75 -15.92 -1.35 -4.81
N PRO A 76 -16.70 -1.62 -3.75
CA PRO A 76 -18.03 -1.06 -3.63
C PRO A 76 -17.98 0.47 -3.48
N GLN A 77 -18.78 1.19 -4.26
CA GLN A 77 -18.84 2.66 -4.23
C GLN A 77 -19.98 3.20 -3.36
N ASP A 78 -20.84 2.31 -2.86
CA ASP A 78 -22.09 2.63 -2.15
C ASP A 78 -22.02 2.43 -0.63
N ARG A 79 -20.89 1.91 -0.12
CA ARG A 79 -20.67 1.59 1.30
C ARG A 79 -19.21 1.72 1.66
N THR A 80 -18.93 1.75 2.96
CA THR A 80 -17.55 1.83 3.46
C THR A 80 -16.81 0.50 3.31
N VAL A 81 -15.50 0.60 3.14
CA VAL A 81 -14.53 -0.48 3.29
C VAL A 81 -13.58 -0.14 4.45
N THR A 82 -13.09 -1.16 5.14
CA THR A 82 -12.08 -1.02 6.19
C THR A 82 -10.69 -1.03 5.57
N VAL A 83 -9.88 -0.02 5.88
CA VAL A 83 -8.49 0.06 5.45
C VAL A 83 -7.61 0.29 6.66
N LEU A 84 -6.43 -0.34 6.66
CA LEU A 84 -5.46 -0.20 7.74
C LEU A 84 -4.53 0.98 7.45
N GLY A 85 -4.48 1.93 8.36
CA GLY A 85 -3.46 2.98 8.43
C GLY A 85 -2.26 2.55 9.27
N ALA A 86 -1.50 3.55 9.71
CA ALA A 86 -0.34 3.39 10.57
C ALA A 86 -0.71 2.67 11.87
N ASN A 87 0.22 1.82 12.35
CA ASN A 87 0.07 1.05 13.59
C ASN A 87 -1.18 0.15 13.64
N GLY A 88 -1.80 -0.17 12.49
CA GLY A 88 -3.00 -1.02 12.42
C GLY A 88 -4.30 -0.28 12.75
N THR A 89 -4.28 1.05 12.82
CA THR A 89 -5.48 1.87 12.97
C THR A 89 -6.44 1.59 11.81
N GLN A 90 -7.73 1.41 12.13
CA GLN A 90 -8.75 1.10 11.12
C GLN A 90 -9.48 2.35 10.69
N HIS A 91 -9.52 2.61 9.39
CA HIS A 91 -10.30 3.69 8.79
C HIS A 91 -11.45 3.10 7.97
N GLN A 92 -12.62 3.73 8.07
CA GLN A 92 -13.80 3.40 7.27
C GLN A 92 -13.95 4.43 6.17
N VAL A 93 -13.61 4.08 4.93
CA VAL A 93 -13.65 5.00 3.79
C VAL A 93 -14.64 4.51 2.74
N THR A 94 -15.30 5.43 2.04
CA THR A 94 -16.12 5.10 0.88
C THR A 94 -15.26 5.28 -0.37
N PRO A 95 -14.95 4.21 -1.12
CA PRO A 95 -14.14 4.30 -2.33
C PRO A 95 -14.70 5.35 -3.31
N GLY A 96 -13.80 6.20 -3.83
CA GLY A 96 -14.17 7.28 -4.76
C GLY A 96 -14.73 8.56 -4.13
N ARG A 97 -14.84 8.65 -2.79
CA ARG A 97 -15.40 9.82 -2.11
C ARG A 97 -14.33 10.60 -1.34
N LEU A 98 -13.87 11.72 -1.90
CA LEU A 98 -12.86 12.58 -1.27
C LEU A 98 -13.41 13.41 -0.08
N ASP A 99 -13.59 12.77 1.07
CA ASP A 99 -14.05 13.40 2.33
C ASP A 99 -12.95 13.39 3.42
N GLU A 100 -13.30 13.82 4.63
CA GLU A 100 -12.36 13.88 5.77
C GLU A 100 -11.81 12.50 6.16
N ARG A 101 -12.58 11.42 5.96
CA ARG A 101 -12.11 10.06 6.31
C ARG A 101 -11.07 9.56 5.31
N ALA A 102 -11.24 9.91 4.03
CA ALA A 102 -10.23 9.63 3.02
C ALA A 102 -8.93 10.38 3.35
N ARG A 103 -9.01 11.69 3.64
CA ARG A 103 -7.85 12.51 4.04
C ARG A 103 -7.15 11.93 5.27
N ASP A 104 -7.91 11.60 6.30
CA ASP A 104 -7.37 11.00 7.52
C ASP A 104 -6.64 9.67 7.26
N LEU A 105 -7.20 8.77 6.44
CA LEU A 105 -6.54 7.52 6.06
C LEU A 105 -5.18 7.76 5.38
N PHE A 106 -5.16 8.62 4.36
CA PHE A 106 -3.97 8.82 3.55
C PHE A 106 -2.92 9.66 4.27
N ASN A 107 -3.32 10.54 5.19
CA ASN A 107 -2.40 11.27 6.07
C ASN A 107 -1.85 10.41 7.22
N ASN A 108 -2.50 9.28 7.53
CA ASN A 108 -2.11 8.40 8.64
C ASN A 108 -1.79 6.97 8.16
N GLY A 109 -0.89 6.84 7.19
CA GLY A 109 -0.23 5.57 6.89
C GLY A 109 -0.61 4.88 5.58
N GLN A 110 -1.30 5.56 4.67
CA GLN A 110 -1.48 5.11 3.28
C GLN A 110 -1.00 6.16 2.25
N CYS A 111 -0.26 7.19 2.65
CA CYS A 111 0.23 8.25 1.76
C CYS A 111 1.02 7.69 0.56
N HIS A 112 1.85 6.68 0.80
CA HIS A 112 2.64 5.98 -0.21
C HIS A 112 1.78 5.21 -1.22
N ALA A 113 0.66 4.62 -0.77
CA ALA A 113 -0.30 3.98 -1.68
C ALA A 113 -0.96 5.04 -2.59
N PHE A 114 -1.34 6.18 -2.03
CA PHE A 114 -1.93 7.28 -2.80
C PHE A 114 -0.96 7.91 -3.79
N ALA A 115 0.26 8.23 -3.34
CA ALA A 115 1.30 8.79 -4.20
C ALA A 115 1.65 7.83 -5.36
N ALA A 116 1.76 6.52 -5.09
CA ALA A 116 1.97 5.51 -6.12
C ALA A 116 0.79 5.43 -7.10
N ALA A 117 -0.45 5.47 -6.61
CA ALA A 117 -1.64 5.43 -7.48
C ALA A 117 -1.76 6.68 -8.35
N LEU A 118 -1.43 7.86 -7.80
CA LEU A 118 -1.43 9.10 -8.56
C LEU A 118 -0.35 9.08 -9.64
N ALA A 119 0.87 8.63 -9.31
CA ALA A 119 1.97 8.46 -10.27
C ALA A 119 1.64 7.44 -11.38
N GLU A 120 0.97 6.33 -11.05
CA GLU A 120 0.52 5.33 -12.03
C GLU A 120 -0.43 5.94 -13.08
N VAL A 121 -1.33 6.83 -12.66
CA VAL A 121 -2.35 7.43 -13.52
C VAL A 121 -1.79 8.62 -14.33
N THR A 122 -0.97 9.47 -13.71
CA THR A 122 -0.52 10.73 -14.31
C THR A 122 0.86 10.67 -14.94
N GLY A 123 1.66 9.66 -14.59
CA GLY A 123 3.09 9.59 -14.92
C GLY A 123 3.95 10.60 -14.16
N TRP A 124 3.41 11.27 -13.14
CA TRP A 124 4.17 12.22 -12.32
C TRP A 124 5.17 11.48 -11.44
N PRO A 125 6.41 11.99 -11.29
CA PRO A 125 7.37 11.42 -10.35
C PRO A 125 6.87 11.58 -8.91
N THR A 126 7.37 10.75 -8.01
CA THR A 126 7.09 10.86 -6.57
C THR A 126 8.31 11.37 -5.80
N ALA A 127 8.05 11.99 -4.65
CA ALA A 127 9.06 12.48 -3.74
C ALA A 127 8.70 12.13 -2.30
N ALA A 128 9.71 11.88 -1.48
CA ALA A 128 9.58 11.71 -0.04
C ALA A 128 10.03 12.95 0.70
N VAL A 129 9.29 13.29 1.75
CA VAL A 129 9.74 14.19 2.81
C VAL A 129 10.48 13.33 3.82
N ILE A 130 11.75 13.65 4.04
CA ILE A 130 12.58 12.97 5.01
C ILE A 130 12.99 13.90 6.16
N SER A 131 13.10 13.35 7.36
CA SER A 131 13.69 14.01 8.51
C SER A 131 15.19 13.67 8.61
N PRO A 132 16.06 14.62 8.98
CA PRO A 132 17.50 14.41 9.05
C PRO A 132 17.90 13.45 10.17
N GLU A 133 17.10 13.40 11.24
CA GLU A 133 17.30 12.46 12.34
C GLU A 133 16.70 11.12 11.96
N CYS A 134 17.53 10.06 11.93
CA CYS A 134 16.99 8.74 12.17
C CYS A 134 16.75 8.63 13.67
N ASP A 135 15.61 8.06 14.04
CA ASP A 135 15.41 7.58 15.40
C ASP A 135 16.38 6.40 15.61
N ASP A 136 17.63 6.71 15.97
CA ASP A 136 18.76 5.79 16.19
C ASP A 136 18.50 4.79 17.34
N THR A 137 17.28 4.79 17.89
CA THR A 137 16.79 3.65 18.66
C THR A 137 16.63 2.47 17.70
N TYR A 138 17.67 1.64 17.65
CA TYR A 138 17.85 0.41 16.86
C TYR A 138 16.62 -0.53 16.80
N ASP A 139 15.66 -0.35 17.71
CA ASP A 139 14.43 -1.12 17.83
C ASP A 139 13.22 -0.50 17.07
N ASN A 140 13.21 0.81 16.76
CA ASN A 140 12.07 1.48 16.13
C ASN A 140 12.03 1.35 14.60
N CYS A 141 13.18 1.21 13.92
CA CYS A 141 13.20 0.94 12.47
C CYS A 141 12.97 -0.54 12.12
N GLY A 142 13.10 -1.45 13.10
CA GLY A 142 12.83 -2.88 12.98
C GLY A 142 13.70 -3.66 11.97
N MET A 143 14.69 -3.01 11.33
CA MET A 143 15.42 -3.54 10.17
C MET A 143 16.95 -3.31 10.22
N GLY A 144 17.51 -2.81 11.32
CA GLY A 144 18.93 -2.49 11.41
C GLY A 144 19.34 -1.34 10.47
N SER A 145 20.53 -1.41 9.86
CA SER A 145 21.06 -0.38 8.94
C SER A 145 20.49 -0.48 7.51
N GLN A 146 19.22 -0.83 7.34
CA GLN A 146 18.61 -0.85 6.00
C GLN A 146 18.44 0.58 5.49
N VAL A 147 19.26 0.88 4.51
CA VAL A 147 19.43 2.20 3.92
C VAL A 147 19.38 2.03 2.42
N ALA A 148 18.56 2.84 1.75
CA ALA A 148 18.54 2.97 0.30
C ALA A 148 18.90 4.41 -0.03
N ASP A 149 19.83 4.62 -0.97
CA ASP A 149 20.29 5.94 -1.39
C ASP A 149 20.75 6.86 -0.24
N GLY A 150 21.31 6.27 0.82
CA GLY A 150 21.76 7.00 2.00
C GLY A 150 20.64 7.41 2.97
N VAL A 151 19.41 6.94 2.74
CA VAL A 151 18.23 7.22 3.59
C VAL A 151 17.77 5.95 4.29
N CYS A 152 17.62 6.05 5.61
CA CYS A 152 17.02 5.00 6.43
C CYS A 152 15.49 5.10 6.40
N ILE A 153 14.81 3.96 6.50
CA ILE A 153 13.34 3.91 6.46
C ILE A 153 12.66 4.75 7.55
N CYS A 154 13.29 4.92 8.71
CA CYS A 154 12.84 5.77 9.82
C CYS A 154 12.75 7.25 9.42
N GLN A 155 13.52 7.68 8.43
CA GLN A 155 13.60 9.08 8.03
C GLN A 155 12.46 9.47 7.10
N ILE A 156 11.83 8.51 6.40
CA ILE A 156 10.73 8.79 5.46
C ILE A 156 9.45 9.06 6.26
N GLY A 157 8.95 10.29 6.18
CA GLY A 157 7.74 10.71 6.89
C GLY A 157 6.48 10.73 6.02
N HIS A 158 6.60 11.24 4.78
CA HIS A 158 5.46 11.39 3.87
C HIS A 158 5.91 11.24 2.41
N ILE A 159 5.03 10.71 1.56
CA ILE A 159 5.31 10.52 0.13
C ILE A 159 4.20 11.17 -0.68
N MET A 160 4.60 11.94 -1.69
CA MET A 160 3.71 12.75 -2.52
C MET A 160 4.07 12.58 -4.00
N ALA A 161 3.14 12.90 -4.90
CA ALA A 161 3.45 13.09 -6.30
C ALA A 161 3.98 14.51 -6.56
N VAL A 162 4.80 14.68 -7.58
CA VAL A 162 5.36 15.97 -7.99
C VAL A 162 4.80 16.31 -9.36
N ARG A 163 3.92 17.30 -9.41
CA ARG A 163 3.30 17.78 -10.64
C ARG A 163 4.35 18.43 -11.57
N PRO A 164 4.14 18.53 -12.89
CA PRO A 164 5.15 19.07 -13.82
C PRO A 164 5.60 20.51 -13.53
N ASP A 165 4.80 21.30 -12.82
CA ASP A 165 5.16 22.65 -12.36
C ASP A 165 5.98 22.67 -11.05
N GLY A 166 6.28 21.49 -10.50
CA GLY A 166 7.05 21.32 -9.28
C GLY A 166 6.23 21.31 -7.99
N ALA A 167 4.90 21.49 -8.08
CA ALA A 167 4.03 21.44 -6.91
C ALA A 167 3.90 20.02 -6.36
N LEU A 168 3.74 19.90 -5.04
CA LEU A 168 3.58 18.61 -4.36
C LEU A 168 2.10 18.28 -4.26
N VAL A 169 1.71 17.06 -4.59
CA VAL A 169 0.32 16.63 -4.61
C VAL A 169 0.14 15.41 -3.73
N ASP A 170 -0.76 15.52 -2.76
CA ASP A 170 -1.24 14.43 -1.90
C ASP A 170 -2.77 14.45 -1.80
N ILE A 171 -3.32 13.73 -0.82
CA ILE A 171 -4.78 13.61 -0.66
C ILE A 171 -5.47 14.94 -0.38
N ASP A 172 -4.75 15.90 0.21
CA ASP A 172 -5.29 17.20 0.58
C ASP A 172 -5.27 18.20 -0.60
N GLY A 173 -4.54 17.88 -1.67
CA GLY A 173 -4.51 18.66 -2.89
C GLY A 173 -3.10 19.09 -3.26
N VAL A 174 -3.00 20.33 -3.76
CA VAL A 174 -1.73 20.92 -4.21
C VAL A 174 -1.10 21.70 -3.06
N ASN A 175 0.16 21.40 -2.79
CA ASN A 175 0.97 21.99 -1.74
C ASN A 175 2.19 22.70 -2.36
N ASP A 176 2.51 23.87 -1.82
CA ASP A 176 3.72 24.61 -2.17
C ASP A 176 4.96 23.88 -1.59
N PRO A 177 5.97 23.52 -2.40
CA PRO A 177 7.20 22.93 -1.90
C PRO A 177 8.11 23.92 -1.14
N GLU A 178 7.95 25.24 -1.30
CA GLU A 178 8.89 26.22 -0.75
C GLU A 178 8.99 26.19 0.79
N PRO A 179 7.89 26.07 1.57
CA PRO A 179 7.98 25.87 3.00
C PRO A 179 8.82 24.66 3.44
N LEU A 180 8.73 23.54 2.69
CA LEU A 180 9.54 22.35 2.97
C LEU A 180 11.01 22.56 2.58
N ARG A 181 11.27 23.22 1.44
CA ARG A 181 12.65 23.54 1.00
C ARG A 181 13.35 24.55 1.91
N ALA A 182 12.59 25.46 2.52
CA ALA A 182 13.11 26.43 3.48
C ALA A 182 13.28 25.83 4.90
N SER A 183 12.72 24.66 5.17
CA SER A 183 12.84 23.98 6.45
C SER A 183 14.24 23.38 6.63
N SER A 184 14.83 23.57 7.82
CA SER A 184 16.03 22.82 8.22
C SER A 184 15.71 21.44 8.80
N GLU A 185 14.43 21.18 9.10
CA GLU A 185 13.96 19.96 9.77
C GLU A 185 13.55 18.87 8.78
N HIS A 186 13.38 19.22 7.50
CA HIS A 186 12.93 18.29 6.48
C HIS A 186 13.71 18.50 5.19
N THR A 187 13.88 17.42 4.43
CA THR A 187 14.43 17.48 3.08
C THR A 187 13.49 16.75 2.13
N LEU A 188 13.28 17.30 0.94
CA LEU A 188 12.53 16.64 -0.12
C LEU A 188 13.51 15.89 -1.03
N ILE A 189 13.30 14.58 -1.20
CA ILE A 189 14.11 13.75 -2.07
C ILE A 189 13.24 13.03 -3.10
N PRO A 190 13.75 12.75 -4.31
CA PRO A 190 13.03 11.92 -5.27
C PRO A 190 12.89 10.49 -4.77
N MET A 191 11.73 9.86 -5.02
CA MET A 191 11.55 8.44 -4.77
C MET A 191 12.18 7.62 -5.89
N THR A 192 13.18 6.81 -5.55
CA THR A 192 13.83 5.86 -6.45
C THR A 192 13.21 4.47 -6.31
N ASP A 193 13.51 3.56 -7.24
CA ASP A 193 13.09 2.16 -7.14
C ASP A 193 13.62 1.51 -5.86
N ALA A 194 14.84 1.85 -5.44
CA ALA A 194 15.44 1.34 -4.20
C ALA A 194 14.70 1.83 -2.94
N LEU A 195 14.25 3.08 -2.92
CA LEU A 195 13.43 3.61 -1.82
C LEU A 195 12.04 2.99 -1.80
N TRP A 196 11.43 2.72 -2.96
CA TRP A 196 10.17 1.97 -3.04
C TRP A 196 10.31 0.54 -2.54
N GLU A 197 11.37 -0.17 -2.95
CA GLU A 197 11.67 -1.52 -2.46
C GLU A 197 11.89 -1.54 -0.94
N LEU A 198 12.57 -0.52 -0.39
CA LEU A 198 12.74 -0.36 1.05
C LEU A 198 11.38 -0.23 1.77
N ILE A 199 10.45 0.58 1.26
CA ILE A 199 9.10 0.72 1.84
C ILE A 199 8.30 -0.57 1.74
N ASP A 200 8.33 -1.24 0.59
CA ASP A 200 7.55 -2.46 0.35
C ASP A 200 8.00 -3.64 1.21
N THR A 201 9.25 -3.63 1.66
CA THR A 201 9.84 -4.70 2.48
C THR A 201 9.90 -4.37 3.97
N ALA A 202 9.78 -3.09 4.34
CA ALA A 202 9.87 -2.66 5.72
C ALA A 202 8.61 -3.02 6.54
N PRO A 203 8.75 -3.70 7.69
CA PRO A 203 7.62 -4.10 8.53
C PRO A 203 6.92 -2.92 9.23
N THR A 204 7.61 -1.78 9.34
CA THR A 204 7.09 -0.53 9.91
C THR A 204 6.14 0.19 8.95
N TRP A 205 6.26 -0.09 7.66
CA TRP A 205 5.35 0.41 6.64
C TRP A 205 4.27 -0.61 6.34
N ARG A 206 3.06 -0.11 6.07
CA ARG A 206 1.96 -0.97 5.67
C ARG A 206 2.06 -1.29 4.20
N GLU A 207 1.57 -2.47 3.84
CA GLU A 207 1.32 -2.78 2.45
C GLU A 207 0.39 -1.73 1.85
N ARG A 208 0.73 -1.29 0.62
CA ARG A 208 -0.04 -0.30 -0.11
C ARG A 208 -1.40 -0.86 -0.49
N ASP A 209 -2.49 -0.24 0.00
CA ASP A 209 -3.83 -0.56 -0.49
C ASP A 209 -4.10 0.16 -1.82
N MET A 210 -3.44 -0.32 -2.88
CA MET A 210 -3.50 0.27 -4.22
C MET A 210 -4.91 0.26 -4.80
N ALA A 211 -5.72 -0.76 -4.46
CA ALA A 211 -7.09 -0.84 -4.94
C ALA A 211 -7.93 0.32 -4.40
N VAL A 212 -7.83 0.61 -3.10
CA VAL A 212 -8.51 1.74 -2.47
C VAL A 212 -7.94 3.05 -2.98
N ALA A 213 -6.61 3.22 -2.97
CA ALA A 213 -5.93 4.45 -3.37
C ALA A 213 -6.33 4.92 -4.77
N ARG A 214 -6.35 4.02 -5.76
CA ARG A 214 -6.76 4.32 -7.14
C ARG A 214 -8.15 4.94 -7.24
N THR A 215 -9.08 4.60 -6.34
CA THR A 215 -10.44 5.15 -6.39
C THR A 215 -10.49 6.65 -6.10
N PHE A 216 -9.50 7.20 -5.37
CA PHE A 216 -9.48 8.61 -4.99
C PHE A 216 -8.70 9.50 -5.98
N VAL A 217 -7.97 8.91 -6.93
CA VAL A 217 -7.14 9.66 -7.88
C VAL A 217 -8.00 10.58 -8.76
N GLN A 218 -9.01 10.05 -9.45
CA GLN A 218 -9.85 10.88 -10.32
C GLN A 218 -10.63 11.96 -9.55
N PRO A 219 -11.30 11.66 -8.41
CA PRO A 219 -11.91 12.70 -7.58
C PRO A 219 -10.95 13.81 -7.17
N LEU A 220 -9.69 13.49 -6.85
CA LEU A 220 -8.69 14.50 -6.56
C LEU A 220 -8.38 15.34 -7.81
N LEU A 221 -8.07 14.71 -8.93
CA LEU A 221 -7.74 15.42 -10.18
C LEU A 221 -8.86 16.37 -10.62
N ASP A 222 -10.12 15.94 -10.52
CA ASP A 222 -11.29 16.78 -10.80
C ASP A 222 -11.32 18.05 -9.93
N THR A 223 -10.85 17.96 -8.68
CA THR A 223 -10.75 19.12 -7.78
C THR A 223 -9.59 20.05 -8.15
N LEU A 224 -8.51 19.50 -8.72
CA LEU A 224 -7.34 20.28 -9.14
C LEU A 224 -7.60 21.08 -10.42
N ASP A 225 -8.33 20.48 -11.37
CA ASP A 225 -8.70 21.12 -12.64
C ASP A 225 -9.72 22.26 -12.48
N THR A 226 -10.48 22.24 -11.37
CA THR A 226 -11.50 23.25 -11.06
C THR A 226 -11.00 24.37 -10.15
N ALA A 227 -9.80 24.24 -9.56
CA ALA A 227 -9.21 25.28 -8.74
C ALA A 227 -8.68 26.42 -9.63
N PRO A 228 -9.09 27.69 -9.41
CA PRO A 228 -8.54 28.81 -10.17
C PRO A 228 -7.03 28.89 -9.93
N ALA A 229 -6.25 28.99 -11.01
CA ALA A 229 -4.81 29.23 -10.93
C ALA A 229 -4.57 30.41 -9.99
N ALA A 230 -3.87 30.17 -8.86
CA ALA A 230 -3.64 31.20 -7.86
C ALA A 230 -3.09 32.45 -8.55
N ALA A 231 -3.84 33.55 -8.44
CA ALA A 231 -3.46 34.83 -9.03
C ALA A 231 -2.10 35.22 -8.46
N THR A 232 -1.11 35.31 -9.34
CA THR A 232 0.18 35.91 -9.03
C THR A 232 -0.07 37.39 -8.75
N GLU A 233 -0.27 37.77 -7.50
CA GLU A 233 -0.21 39.17 -7.10
C GLU A 233 1.24 39.64 -7.27
N VAL A 234 1.51 40.20 -8.45
CA VAL A 234 2.69 41.04 -8.68
C VAL A 234 2.40 42.37 -8.01
N THR A 235 2.79 42.52 -6.76
CA THR A 235 2.90 43.85 -6.14
C THR A 235 4.09 44.58 -6.78
N ALA A 236 3.77 45.67 -7.47
CA ALA A 236 4.71 46.62 -8.07
C ALA A 236 5.42 47.49 -7.04
#